data_AF-A0AAV6IF69-F1
#
_entry.id   AF-A0AAV6IF69-F1
#
_cell.length_a   1.000
_cell.length_b   1.000
_cell.length_c   1.000
_cell.angle_alpha   90.00
_cell.angle_beta   90.00
_cell.angle_gamma   90.00
#
_symmetry.space_group_name_H-M   'P 1'
#
loop_
_entity.id
_entity.type
_entity.pdbx_description
1 polymer ?
#
loop_
_entity_poly.entity_id
_entity_poly.type
_entity_poly.pdbx_seq_one_letter_code
_entity_poly.pdbx_strand_id
1 'polypeptide(L)'
;MGKIKIGINGFGRIGRLVARVVLQSEDVELVAVNDPFITADYMTYMFKYDSVHGQYRKHELTVKDSKTILFGDKPVTVFGVRIPEEIPWGEAGADYVIESTGVFTDKDKAAAHLKVIHDRFGIVEALMTTVHAITATQKTVDGPSLKDWRGGRAASFNIIPSSTGAAKAVGKVLPSLNGKLTGMAFRVPIVDVSVLDLTVRLEKETSYDEIKAAIKEEAEGNLKGILGYTEDDVVSTDFIGDSR
;
A
#
# COMPACT_ATOMS: atom_id res chain seq x y z
N MET A 1 26.83 -8.90 4.03
CA MET A 1 25.87 -8.73 5.14
C MET A 1 24.83 -9.85 5.01
N GLY A 2 24.29 -10.39 6.10
CA GLY A 2 23.23 -11.42 6.00
C GLY A 2 21.94 -10.83 5.40
N LYS A 3 21.03 -11.68 4.90
CA LYS A 3 19.70 -11.24 4.46
C LYS A 3 18.90 -10.69 5.63
N ILE A 4 18.13 -9.64 5.40
CA ILE A 4 17.19 -9.08 6.38
C ILE A 4 15.99 -10.03 6.47
N LYS A 5 15.70 -10.53 7.66
CA LYS A 5 14.58 -11.46 7.88
C LYS A 5 13.34 -10.69 8.30
N ILE A 6 12.21 -10.99 7.65
CA ILE A 6 10.95 -10.29 7.91
C ILE A 6 9.83 -11.25 8.31
N GLY A 7 9.00 -10.79 9.24
CA GLY A 7 7.69 -11.34 9.55
C GLY A 7 6.58 -10.48 8.95
N ILE A 8 5.42 -11.05 8.65
CA ILE A 8 4.24 -10.31 8.18
C ILE A 8 3.07 -10.58 9.13
N ASN A 9 2.54 -9.53 9.75
CA ASN A 9 1.31 -9.60 10.54
C ASN A 9 0.13 -9.13 9.69
N GLY A 10 -0.88 -10.00 9.53
CA GLY A 10 -2.02 -9.81 8.63
C GLY A 10 -1.71 -10.25 7.19
N PHE A 11 -2.26 -11.38 6.76
CA PHE A 11 -2.01 -11.95 5.42
C PHE A 11 -3.11 -11.55 4.42
N GLY A 12 -3.54 -10.29 4.54
CA GLY A 12 -4.51 -9.63 3.66
C GLY A 12 -3.88 -9.17 2.33
N ARG A 13 -4.49 -8.19 1.66
CA ARG A 13 -3.99 -7.69 0.37
C ARG A 13 -2.53 -7.23 0.45
N ILE A 14 -2.21 -6.36 1.41
CA ILE A 14 -0.85 -5.81 1.57
C ILE A 14 0.14 -6.91 1.96
N GLY A 15 -0.16 -7.71 2.99
CA GLY A 15 0.73 -8.79 3.43
C GLY A 15 1.08 -9.78 2.31
N ARG A 16 0.11 -10.19 1.48
CA ARG A 16 0.37 -11.08 0.34
C ARG A 16 1.22 -10.42 -0.76
N LEU A 17 0.98 -9.15 -1.06
CA LEU A 17 1.76 -8.44 -2.08
C LEU A 17 3.20 -8.19 -1.63
N VAL A 18 3.39 -7.83 -0.36
CA VAL A 18 4.71 -7.73 0.27
C VAL A 18 5.45 -9.07 0.16
N ALA A 19 4.80 -10.18 0.51
CA ALA A 19 5.39 -11.50 0.37
C ALA A 19 5.78 -11.82 -1.10
N ARG A 20 4.95 -11.44 -2.09
CA ARG A 20 5.29 -11.61 -3.52
C ARG A 20 6.53 -10.82 -3.92
N VAL A 21 6.74 -9.62 -3.39
CA VAL A 21 7.93 -8.80 -3.66
C VAL A 21 9.16 -9.40 -2.96
N VAL A 22 9.04 -9.73 -1.67
CA VAL A 22 10.15 -10.23 -0.85
C VAL A 22 10.68 -11.56 -1.36
N LEU A 23 9.82 -12.46 -1.82
CA LEU A 23 10.24 -13.74 -2.40
C LEU A 23 11.06 -13.61 -3.69
N GLN A 24 11.10 -12.42 -4.29
CA GLN A 24 11.91 -12.08 -5.46
C GLN A 24 13.17 -11.27 -5.10
N SER A 25 13.35 -10.90 -3.83
CA SER A 25 14.50 -10.13 -3.36
C SER A 25 15.68 -11.04 -3.00
N GLU A 26 16.89 -10.57 -3.29
CA GLU A 26 18.12 -11.21 -2.80
C GLU A 26 18.51 -10.74 -1.40
N ASP A 27 18.06 -9.54 -1.01
CA ASP A 27 18.45 -8.86 0.24
C ASP A 27 17.53 -9.20 1.42
N VAL A 28 16.29 -9.61 1.14
CA VAL A 28 15.25 -9.84 2.14
C VAL A 28 14.77 -11.30 2.11
N GLU A 29 14.49 -11.85 3.28
CA GLU A 29 13.97 -13.20 3.47
C GLU A 29 12.67 -13.17 4.28
N LEU A 30 11.62 -13.78 3.74
CA LEU A 30 10.37 -13.98 4.49
C LEU A 30 10.54 -15.21 5.40
N VAL A 31 10.39 -15.03 6.71
CA VAL A 31 10.57 -16.13 7.68
C VAL A 31 9.28 -16.52 8.40
N ALA A 32 8.32 -15.60 8.52
CA ALA A 32 7.04 -15.90 9.15
C ALA A 32 5.88 -15.04 8.64
N VAL A 33 4.67 -15.60 8.74
CA VAL A 33 3.40 -14.92 8.51
C VAL A 33 2.45 -15.21 9.67
N ASN A 34 1.67 -14.22 10.10
CA ASN A 34 0.62 -14.38 11.09
C ASN A 34 -0.73 -13.90 10.54
N ASP A 35 -1.75 -14.75 10.61
CA ASP A 35 -3.14 -14.33 10.46
C ASP A 35 -4.08 -15.26 11.24
N PRO A 36 -4.77 -14.78 12.28
CA PRO A 36 -5.62 -15.64 13.12
C PRO A 36 -6.91 -16.10 12.43
N PHE A 37 -7.19 -15.62 11.21
CA PHE A 37 -8.42 -15.93 10.48
C PHE A 37 -8.19 -16.81 9.25
N ILE A 38 -6.94 -17.17 8.94
CA ILE A 38 -6.56 -17.85 7.70
C ILE A 38 -5.65 -19.05 8.04
N THR A 39 -6.05 -20.24 7.64
CA THR A 39 -5.25 -21.47 7.81
C THR A 39 -4.14 -21.55 6.75
N ALA A 40 -3.11 -22.36 6.97
CA ALA A 40 -1.96 -22.46 6.05
C ALA A 40 -2.36 -22.91 4.62
N ASP A 41 -3.32 -23.82 4.50
CA ASP A 41 -3.91 -24.23 3.21
C ASP A 41 -4.64 -23.08 2.53
N TYR A 42 -5.42 -22.31 3.30
CA TYR A 42 -6.14 -21.18 2.74
C TYR A 42 -5.21 -20.01 2.37
N MET A 43 -4.18 -19.73 3.18
CA MET A 43 -3.11 -18.77 2.87
C MET A 43 -2.44 -19.14 1.54
N THR A 44 -2.12 -20.43 1.35
CA THR A 44 -1.49 -20.92 0.13
C THR A 44 -2.39 -20.71 -1.09
N TYR A 45 -3.68 -21.00 -0.98
CA TYR A 45 -4.67 -20.74 -2.03
C TYR A 45 -4.76 -19.24 -2.37
N MET A 46 -4.97 -18.38 -1.36
CA MET A 46 -5.10 -16.93 -1.53
C MET A 46 -3.82 -16.27 -2.06
N PHE A 47 -2.65 -16.85 -1.78
CA PHE A 47 -1.38 -16.39 -2.31
C PHE A 47 -1.17 -16.84 -3.76
N LYS A 48 -1.51 -18.09 -4.08
CA LYS A 48 -1.40 -18.67 -5.42
C LYS A 48 -2.28 -17.95 -6.44
N TYR A 49 -3.51 -17.62 -6.09
CA TYR A 49 -4.47 -16.98 -6.98
C TYR A 49 -4.81 -15.58 -6.48
N ASP A 50 -4.46 -14.55 -7.26
CA ASP A 50 -4.84 -13.17 -6.99
C ASP A 50 -5.61 -12.62 -8.19
N SER A 51 -6.80 -12.06 -7.94
CA SER A 51 -7.69 -11.56 -9.00
C SER A 51 -7.14 -10.34 -9.73
N VAL A 52 -6.23 -9.59 -9.11
CA VAL A 52 -5.65 -8.36 -9.67
C VAL A 52 -4.28 -8.65 -10.27
N HIS A 53 -3.41 -9.33 -9.51
CA HIS A 53 -2.01 -9.53 -9.90
C HIS A 53 -1.75 -10.93 -10.47
N GLY A 54 -2.81 -11.65 -10.82
CA GLY A 54 -2.74 -12.97 -11.43
C GLY A 54 -2.15 -14.06 -10.53
N GLN A 55 -1.89 -15.20 -11.15
CA GLN A 55 -1.34 -16.38 -10.47
C GLN A 55 0.12 -16.18 -10.08
N TYR A 56 0.49 -16.55 -8.85
CA TYR A 56 1.89 -16.66 -8.47
C TYR A 56 2.50 -17.92 -9.09
N ARG A 57 3.55 -17.75 -9.90
CA ARG A 57 4.18 -18.83 -10.69
C ARG A 57 5.69 -18.97 -10.47
N LYS A 58 6.28 -18.16 -9.58
CA LYS A 58 7.74 -18.11 -9.41
C LYS A 58 8.29 -19.31 -8.65
N HIS A 59 7.55 -19.82 -7.68
CA HIS A 59 7.92 -20.98 -6.87
C HIS A 59 6.73 -21.92 -6.71
N GLU A 60 7.00 -23.20 -6.56
CA GLU A 60 5.99 -24.15 -6.07
C GLU A 60 5.61 -23.80 -4.63
N LEU A 61 4.32 -23.95 -4.30
CA LEU A 61 3.80 -23.66 -2.98
C LEU A 61 3.30 -24.96 -2.37
N THR A 62 3.91 -25.38 -1.26
CA THR A 62 3.58 -26.64 -0.59
C THR A 62 3.25 -26.37 0.86
N VAL A 63 2.09 -26.82 1.30
CA VAL A 63 1.75 -26.84 2.73
C VAL A 63 2.46 -28.04 3.34
N LYS A 64 3.46 -27.82 4.19
CA LYS A 64 4.16 -28.90 4.88
C LYS A 64 3.33 -29.39 6.07
N ASP A 65 2.78 -28.46 6.84
CA ASP A 65 1.91 -28.71 7.98
C ASP A 65 1.11 -27.43 8.33
N SER A 66 0.30 -27.47 9.40
CA SER A 66 -0.53 -26.33 9.82
C SER A 66 0.25 -25.09 10.25
N LYS A 67 1.56 -25.20 10.49
CA LYS A 67 2.45 -24.13 10.95
C LYS A 67 3.54 -23.80 9.95
N THR A 68 3.56 -24.42 8.77
CA THR A 68 4.67 -24.25 7.81
C THR A 68 4.18 -24.30 6.37
N ILE A 69 4.48 -23.25 5.62
CA ILE A 69 4.34 -23.20 4.15
C ILE A 69 5.74 -23.19 3.54
N LEU A 70 5.94 -23.96 2.47
CA LEU A 70 7.16 -23.95 1.67
C LEU A 70 6.94 -23.12 0.40
N PHE A 71 7.81 -22.14 0.18
CA PHE A 71 7.90 -21.36 -1.06
C PHE A 71 9.12 -21.84 -1.84
N GLY A 72 8.92 -22.82 -2.72
CA GLY A 72 10.00 -23.67 -3.23
C GLY A 72 10.56 -24.49 -2.06
N ASP A 73 11.87 -24.46 -1.87
CA ASP A 73 12.53 -25.16 -0.75
C ASP A 73 12.58 -24.32 0.54
N LYS A 74 12.08 -23.08 0.52
CA LYS A 74 12.20 -22.14 1.64
C LYS A 74 11.01 -22.28 2.61
N PRO A 75 11.24 -22.69 3.87
CA PRO A 75 10.17 -22.77 4.86
C PRO A 75 9.82 -21.40 5.43
N VAL A 76 8.52 -21.14 5.56
CA VAL A 76 7.96 -19.95 6.22
C VAL A 76 7.01 -20.41 7.32
N THR A 77 7.24 -19.94 8.53
CA THR A 77 6.43 -20.27 9.70
C THR A 77 5.08 -19.55 9.63
N VAL A 78 4.00 -20.26 9.97
CA VAL A 78 2.64 -19.74 10.03
C VAL A 78 2.18 -19.67 11.48
N PHE A 79 1.76 -18.48 11.88
CA PHE A 79 1.10 -18.22 13.15
C PHE A 79 -0.39 -17.88 12.92
N GLY A 80 -1.21 -18.18 13.93
CA GLY A 80 -2.64 -17.87 13.97
C GLY A 80 -3.03 -17.14 15.25
N VAL A 81 -2.15 -16.25 15.72
CA VAL A 81 -2.25 -15.60 17.03
C VAL A 81 -2.95 -14.24 16.87
N ARG A 82 -3.90 -13.96 17.76
CA ARG A 82 -4.73 -12.74 17.72
C ARG A 82 -4.07 -11.54 18.38
N ILE A 83 -3.38 -11.77 19.49
CA ILE A 83 -2.74 -10.72 20.29
C ILE A 83 -1.32 -10.53 19.74
N PRO A 84 -0.97 -9.37 19.13
CA PRO A 84 0.31 -9.21 18.46
C PRO A 84 1.53 -9.46 19.35
N GLU A 85 1.41 -9.14 20.64
CA GLU A 85 2.45 -9.32 21.66
C GLU A 85 2.77 -10.80 21.96
N GLU A 86 1.84 -11.71 21.65
CA GLU A 86 1.99 -13.15 21.87
C GLU A 86 2.59 -13.88 20.66
N ILE A 87 2.83 -13.19 19.54
CA ILE A 87 3.38 -13.81 18.33
C ILE A 87 4.89 -14.06 18.55
N PRO A 88 5.38 -15.30 18.45
CA PRO A 88 6.77 -15.63 18.77
C PRO A 88 7.72 -15.32 17.60
N TRP A 89 7.82 -14.04 17.20
CA TRP A 89 8.66 -13.59 16.09
C TRP A 89 10.15 -13.94 16.27
N GLY A 90 10.64 -13.91 17.51
CA GLY A 90 12.01 -14.27 17.83
C GLY A 90 12.33 -15.73 17.53
N GLU A 91 11.38 -16.64 17.72
CA GLU A 91 11.55 -18.06 17.39
C GLU A 91 11.62 -18.28 15.87
N ALA A 92 10.90 -17.47 15.10
CA ALA A 92 10.99 -17.46 13.63
C ALA A 92 12.22 -16.69 13.11
N GLY A 93 12.94 -15.97 13.97
CA GLY A 93 14.12 -15.18 13.62
C GLY A 93 13.81 -13.95 12.76
N ALA A 94 12.64 -13.32 12.93
CA ALA A 94 12.31 -12.09 12.21
C ALA A 94 13.04 -10.88 12.81
N ASP A 95 13.75 -10.11 11.98
CA ASP A 95 14.42 -8.87 12.36
C ASP A 95 13.44 -7.69 12.35
N TYR A 96 12.52 -7.68 11.37
CA TYR A 96 11.48 -6.67 11.21
C TYR A 96 10.11 -7.33 11.00
N VAL A 97 9.04 -6.68 11.50
CA VAL A 97 7.67 -7.14 11.30
C VAL A 97 6.89 -6.11 10.48
N ILE A 98 6.32 -6.55 9.38
CA ILE A 98 5.43 -5.76 8.55
C ILE A 98 4.02 -5.89 9.11
N GLU A 99 3.54 -4.81 9.71
CA GLU A 99 2.20 -4.72 10.27
C GLU A 99 1.21 -4.29 9.19
N SER A 100 0.39 -5.24 8.73
CA SER A 100 -0.54 -5.05 7.61
C SER A 100 -1.95 -5.58 7.90
N THR A 101 -2.30 -5.74 9.17
CA THR A 101 -3.67 -6.09 9.60
C THR A 101 -4.68 -4.98 9.34
N GLY A 102 -4.22 -3.74 9.17
CA GLY A 102 -5.08 -2.56 9.03
C GLY A 102 -5.61 -2.02 10.37
N VAL A 103 -5.26 -2.64 11.50
CA VAL A 103 -5.64 -2.21 12.85
C VAL A 103 -4.58 -1.25 13.45
N PHE A 104 -3.34 -1.29 12.93
CA PHE A 104 -2.18 -0.54 13.44
C PHE A 104 -1.47 0.26 12.31
N THR A 105 -2.16 1.26 11.74
CA THR A 105 -1.70 1.93 10.50
C THR A 105 -1.27 3.38 10.70
N ASP A 106 -0.02 3.73 10.35
CA ASP A 106 0.41 5.10 10.02
C ASP A 106 0.84 5.22 8.53
N LYS A 107 0.91 6.45 7.99
CA LYS A 107 0.23 6.86 6.74
C LYS A 107 1.11 7.55 5.65
N ASP A 108 1.98 6.88 4.89
CA ASP A 108 2.85 7.63 3.95
C ASP A 108 2.99 7.06 2.53
N LYS A 109 2.45 7.81 1.54
CA LYS A 109 2.78 7.74 0.10
C LYS A 109 2.66 9.08 -0.63
N ALA A 110 1.82 10.01 -0.14
CA ALA A 110 1.62 11.32 -0.78
C ALA A 110 2.81 12.30 -0.62
N ALA A 111 3.73 12.04 0.31
CA ALA A 111 4.80 12.97 0.66
C ALA A 111 5.81 13.20 -0.49
N ALA A 112 6.11 12.19 -1.31
CA ALA A 112 7.12 12.31 -2.37
C ALA A 112 6.74 13.36 -3.44
N HIS A 113 5.48 13.32 -3.92
CA HIS A 113 4.97 14.29 -4.90
C HIS A 113 4.98 15.72 -4.35
N LEU A 114 4.56 15.87 -3.10
CA LEU A 114 4.48 17.16 -2.43
C LEU A 114 5.86 17.74 -2.11
N LYS A 115 6.84 16.89 -1.81
CA LYS A 115 8.22 17.31 -1.55
C LYS A 115 8.83 17.97 -2.79
N VAL A 116 8.74 17.35 -3.98
CA VAL A 116 9.32 17.91 -5.22
C VAL A 116 8.74 19.29 -5.52
N ILE A 117 7.41 19.43 -5.47
CA ILE A 117 6.73 20.70 -5.75
C ILE A 117 7.07 21.74 -4.68
N HIS A 118 7.07 21.36 -3.40
CA HIS A 118 7.35 22.28 -2.30
C HIS A 118 8.78 22.80 -2.33
N ASP A 119 9.77 21.92 -2.52
CA ASP A 119 11.18 22.29 -2.51
C ASP A 119 11.54 23.22 -3.69
N ARG A 120 10.87 23.08 -4.84
CA ARG A 120 11.16 23.85 -6.07
C ARG A 120 10.36 25.15 -6.17
N PHE A 121 9.10 25.15 -5.75
CA PHE A 121 8.14 26.23 -6.03
C PHE A 121 7.46 26.83 -4.81
N GLY A 122 7.60 26.20 -3.63
CA GLY A 122 6.92 26.60 -2.40
C GLY A 122 5.42 26.30 -2.47
N ILE A 123 4.87 25.65 -1.45
CA ILE A 123 3.42 25.39 -1.36
C ILE A 123 2.89 26.29 -0.26
N VAL A 124 1.92 27.15 -0.62
CA VAL A 124 1.21 28.00 0.33
C VAL A 124 0.09 27.21 1.00
N GLU A 125 -0.75 26.57 0.19
CA GLU A 125 -1.85 25.72 0.62
C GLU A 125 -2.17 24.68 -0.45
N ALA A 126 -2.73 23.54 -0.03
CA ALA A 126 -3.07 22.45 -0.92
C ALA A 126 -4.36 21.75 -0.50
N LEU A 127 -5.18 21.41 -1.48
CA LEU A 127 -6.35 20.54 -1.32
C LEU A 127 -6.17 19.28 -2.15
N MET A 128 -6.40 18.14 -1.51
CA MET A 128 -6.15 16.83 -2.08
C MET A 128 -7.47 16.05 -2.20
N THR A 129 -7.72 15.49 -3.37
CA THR A 129 -8.77 14.51 -3.60
C THR A 129 -8.13 13.21 -4.06
N THR A 130 -8.46 12.08 -3.46
CA THR A 130 -8.10 10.77 -4.02
C THR A 130 -9.33 10.07 -4.57
N VAL A 131 -9.29 9.69 -5.85
CA VAL A 131 -10.25 8.75 -6.43
C VAL A 131 -9.65 7.36 -6.22
N HIS A 132 -10.21 6.63 -5.27
CA HIS A 132 -9.56 5.49 -4.64
C HIS A 132 -10.31 4.19 -4.93
N ALA A 133 -9.57 3.13 -5.26
CA ALA A 133 -10.11 1.79 -5.46
C ALA A 133 -10.80 1.24 -4.20
N ILE A 134 -11.60 0.19 -4.41
CA ILE A 134 -12.27 -0.58 -3.36
C ILE A 134 -11.22 -1.15 -2.40
N THR A 135 -11.49 -1.04 -1.10
CA THR A 135 -10.71 -1.74 -0.06
C THR A 135 -11.55 -2.73 0.71
N ALA A 136 -10.90 -3.68 1.39
CA ALA A 136 -11.56 -4.77 2.13
C ALA A 136 -12.52 -4.32 3.25
N THR A 137 -12.44 -3.06 3.68
CA THR A 137 -13.36 -2.47 4.66
C THR A 137 -14.76 -2.19 4.10
N GLN A 138 -14.88 -2.04 2.78
CA GLN A 138 -16.15 -1.76 2.10
C GLN A 138 -16.99 -3.03 1.92
N LYS A 139 -18.29 -2.87 1.70
CA LYS A 139 -19.26 -3.98 1.64
C LYS A 139 -19.69 -4.28 0.21
N THR A 140 -19.97 -5.55 -0.08
CA THR A 140 -20.50 -5.97 -1.38
C THR A 140 -21.94 -5.50 -1.61
N VAL A 141 -22.74 -5.47 -0.53
CA VAL A 141 -24.11 -4.94 -0.48
C VAL A 141 -24.23 -3.95 0.67
N ASP A 142 -25.31 -3.17 0.70
CA ASP A 142 -25.58 -2.22 1.78
C ASP A 142 -25.63 -2.94 3.14
N GLY A 143 -24.82 -2.47 4.09
CA GLY A 143 -24.73 -3.08 5.42
C GLY A 143 -24.16 -2.14 6.50
N PRO A 144 -24.19 -2.57 7.77
CA PRO A 144 -23.78 -1.72 8.89
C PRO A 144 -22.29 -1.34 8.84
N SER A 145 -22.01 -0.05 9.05
CA SER A 145 -20.67 0.51 9.26
C SER A 145 -20.74 1.66 10.25
N LEU A 146 -20.55 1.35 11.54
CA LEU A 146 -20.92 2.26 12.65
C LEU A 146 -20.11 3.57 12.67
N LYS A 147 -18.86 3.55 12.22
CA LYS A 147 -17.95 4.70 12.23
C LYS A 147 -17.88 5.43 10.88
N ASP A 148 -18.38 4.83 9.81
CA ASP A 148 -18.41 5.39 8.46
C ASP A 148 -19.63 4.86 7.69
N TRP A 149 -20.77 5.53 7.85
CA TRP A 149 -22.04 5.08 7.27
C TRP A 149 -21.98 5.00 5.74
N ARG A 150 -21.24 5.91 5.09
CA ARG A 150 -21.08 5.92 3.63
C ARG A 150 -20.30 4.68 3.17
N GLY A 151 -19.26 4.30 3.91
CA GLY A 151 -18.49 3.07 3.66
C GLY A 151 -19.28 1.76 3.79
N GLY A 152 -20.47 1.79 4.40
CA GLY A 152 -21.38 0.65 4.49
C GLY A 152 -22.21 0.40 3.23
N ARG A 153 -22.23 1.33 2.27
CA ARG A 153 -22.96 1.18 1.00
C ARG A 153 -22.22 0.25 0.03
N ALA A 154 -22.97 -0.39 -0.88
CA ALA A 154 -22.45 -1.34 -1.85
C ALA A 154 -21.30 -0.73 -2.69
N ALA A 155 -20.11 -1.31 -2.56
CA ALA A 155 -18.85 -0.76 -3.07
C ALA A 155 -18.77 -0.72 -4.60
N SER A 156 -19.33 -1.71 -5.28
CA SER A 156 -19.26 -1.85 -6.73
C SER A 156 -20.30 -1.03 -7.50
N PHE A 157 -21.18 -0.30 -6.79
CA PHE A 157 -22.30 0.43 -7.39
C PHE A 157 -22.29 1.94 -7.09
N ASN A 158 -21.43 2.40 -6.19
CA ASN A 158 -21.46 3.78 -5.69
C ASN A 158 -20.11 4.47 -5.86
N ILE A 159 -20.18 5.78 -6.10
CA ILE A 159 -19.11 6.72 -5.76
C ILE A 159 -19.33 7.10 -4.29
N ILE A 160 -18.40 6.74 -3.41
CA ILE A 160 -18.58 6.86 -1.96
C ILE A 160 -17.62 7.91 -1.41
N PRO A 161 -18.09 9.11 -1.03
CA PRO A 161 -17.23 10.09 -0.39
C PRO A 161 -16.76 9.60 0.98
N SER A 162 -15.48 9.77 1.28
CA SER A 162 -14.81 9.29 2.50
C SER A 162 -13.81 10.33 3.00
N SER A 163 -13.58 10.36 4.31
CA SER A 163 -12.51 11.17 4.90
C SER A 163 -11.16 10.47 4.74
N THR A 164 -10.07 11.24 4.66
CA THR A 164 -8.71 10.67 4.59
C THR A 164 -7.77 11.39 5.55
N GLY A 165 -6.91 10.61 6.20
CA GLY A 165 -5.83 11.13 7.03
C GLY A 165 -4.54 11.44 6.26
N ALA A 166 -4.46 11.11 4.97
CA ALA A 166 -3.21 11.15 4.21
C ALA A 166 -2.65 12.57 4.07
N ALA A 167 -3.48 13.57 3.77
CA ALA A 167 -3.04 14.97 3.69
C ALA A 167 -2.48 15.49 5.03
N LYS A 168 -3.07 15.10 6.16
CA LYS A 168 -2.55 15.44 7.50
C LYS A 168 -1.26 14.70 7.83
N ALA A 169 -1.06 13.50 7.28
CA ALA A 169 0.16 12.71 7.50
C ALA A 169 1.37 13.32 6.80
N VAL A 170 1.18 13.89 5.59
CA VAL A 170 2.22 14.66 4.90
C VAL A 170 2.77 15.76 5.81
N GLY A 171 1.93 16.50 6.53
CA GLY A 171 2.39 17.53 7.47
C GLY A 171 3.27 17.01 8.62
N LYS A 172 3.20 15.71 8.94
CA LYS A 172 4.12 15.07 9.90
C LYS A 172 5.47 14.74 9.28
N VAL A 173 5.49 14.28 8.02
CA VAL A 173 6.71 13.90 7.29
C VAL A 173 7.44 15.12 6.71
N LEU A 174 6.69 16.15 6.32
CA LEU A 174 7.17 17.43 5.82
C LEU A 174 6.64 18.54 6.75
N PRO A 175 7.35 18.84 7.86
CA PRO A 175 6.87 19.80 8.86
C PRO A 175 6.55 21.20 8.31
N SER A 176 7.24 21.65 7.26
CA SER A 176 6.98 22.94 6.58
C SER A 176 5.60 23.00 5.90
N LEU A 177 4.98 21.85 5.69
CA LEU A 177 3.65 21.68 5.11
C LEU A 177 2.56 21.42 6.17
N ASN A 178 2.91 21.38 7.45
CA ASN A 178 1.94 21.16 8.51
C ASN A 178 0.88 22.27 8.54
N GLY A 179 -0.40 21.87 8.57
CA GLY A 179 -1.53 22.81 8.53
C GLY A 179 -1.82 23.43 7.15
N LYS A 180 -0.96 23.22 6.14
CA LYS A 180 -1.17 23.73 4.77
C LYS A 180 -1.95 22.79 3.87
N LEU A 181 -2.16 21.54 4.30
CA LEU A 181 -2.84 20.50 3.50
C LEU A 181 -4.02 19.88 4.22
N THR A 182 -5.09 19.70 3.45
CA THR A 182 -6.21 18.85 3.82
C THR A 182 -6.74 18.12 2.59
N GLY A 183 -7.67 17.18 2.78
CA GLY A 183 -8.19 16.45 1.65
C GLY A 183 -9.33 15.49 1.97
N MET A 184 -9.86 14.92 0.91
CA MET A 184 -10.95 13.96 0.93
C MET A 184 -10.68 12.80 -0.04
N ALA A 185 -11.54 11.79 0.00
CA ALA A 185 -11.47 10.66 -0.92
C ALA A 185 -12.85 10.36 -1.53
N PHE A 186 -12.88 9.85 -2.75
CA PHE A 186 -14.02 9.17 -3.34
C PHE A 186 -13.64 7.72 -3.58
N ARG A 187 -14.32 6.76 -2.95
CA ARG A 187 -14.17 5.36 -3.30
C ARG A 187 -15.01 5.07 -4.54
N VAL A 188 -14.41 4.41 -5.53
CA VAL A 188 -15.07 4.10 -6.81
C VAL A 188 -15.03 2.60 -7.12
N PRO A 189 -15.90 2.09 -8.01
CA PRO A 189 -16.01 0.67 -8.37
C PRO A 189 -14.81 0.07 -9.16
N ILE A 190 -13.59 0.31 -8.69
CA ILE A 190 -12.34 -0.20 -9.28
C ILE A 190 -11.62 -1.05 -8.23
N VAL A 191 -11.05 -2.19 -8.63
CA VAL A 191 -10.50 -3.19 -7.71
C VAL A 191 -9.06 -2.93 -7.27
N ASP A 192 -8.31 -2.14 -8.04
CA ASP A 192 -6.95 -1.71 -7.71
C ASP A 192 -6.52 -0.48 -8.52
N VAL A 193 -5.43 0.17 -8.10
CA VAL A 193 -4.97 1.47 -8.59
C VAL A 193 -5.90 2.63 -8.18
N SER A 194 -5.29 3.72 -7.74
CA SER A 194 -5.97 4.93 -7.28
C SER A 194 -5.24 6.13 -7.84
N VAL A 195 -5.93 7.25 -7.98
CA VAL A 195 -5.33 8.51 -8.44
C VAL A 195 -5.39 9.56 -7.36
N LEU A 196 -4.34 10.36 -7.32
CA LEU A 196 -4.22 11.56 -6.49
C LEU A 196 -4.45 12.78 -7.38
N ASP A 197 -5.48 13.55 -7.07
CA ASP A 197 -5.68 14.89 -7.59
C ASP A 197 -5.26 15.90 -6.52
N LEU A 198 -4.29 16.74 -6.87
CA LEU A 198 -3.68 17.69 -5.96
C LEU A 198 -3.78 19.10 -6.56
N THR A 199 -4.65 19.92 -5.96
CA THR A 199 -4.73 21.35 -6.28
C THR A 199 -3.89 22.12 -5.28
N VAL A 200 -2.86 22.80 -5.77
CA VAL A 200 -1.92 23.58 -4.95
C VAL A 200 -1.91 25.04 -5.34
N ARG A 201 -1.70 25.93 -4.36
CA ARG A 201 -1.27 27.30 -4.62
C ARG A 201 0.21 27.44 -4.30
N LEU A 202 0.98 27.87 -5.29
CA LEU A 202 2.43 27.99 -5.20
C LEU A 202 2.88 29.38 -4.79
N GLU A 203 4.04 29.48 -4.16
CA GLU A 203 4.68 30.77 -3.82
C GLU A 203 5.36 31.37 -5.04
N LYS A 204 6.05 30.55 -5.81
CA LYS A 204 6.75 30.94 -7.04
C LYS A 204 5.84 30.76 -8.24
N GLU A 205 5.73 31.81 -9.06
CA GLU A 205 5.10 31.71 -10.39
C GLU A 205 5.90 30.72 -11.25
N THR A 206 5.18 29.78 -11.86
CA THR A 206 5.79 28.67 -12.60
C THR A 206 4.83 28.21 -13.69
N SER A 207 5.37 27.77 -14.82
CA SER A 207 4.63 27.14 -15.89
C SER A 207 4.39 25.65 -15.63
N TYR A 208 3.42 25.08 -16.34
CA TYR A 208 3.17 23.64 -16.26
C TYR A 208 4.36 22.81 -16.76
N ASP A 209 5.06 23.28 -17.79
CA ASP A 209 6.25 22.61 -18.33
C ASP A 209 7.42 22.62 -17.34
N GLU A 210 7.59 23.68 -16.56
CA GLU A 210 8.59 23.73 -15.48
C GLU A 210 8.26 22.74 -14.35
N ILE A 211 6.98 22.58 -14.00
CA ILE A 211 6.55 21.56 -13.02
C ILE A 211 6.82 20.15 -13.57
N LYS A 212 6.44 19.88 -14.84
CA LYS A 212 6.71 18.60 -15.49
C LYS A 212 8.19 18.26 -15.49
N ALA A 213 9.04 19.21 -15.88
CA ALA A 213 10.49 19.04 -15.92
C ALA A 213 11.06 18.71 -14.53
N ALA A 214 10.63 19.43 -13.48
CA ALA A 214 11.07 19.17 -12.12
C ALA A 214 10.65 17.78 -11.60
N ILE A 215 9.43 17.34 -11.89
CA ILE A 215 8.95 16.00 -11.52
C ILE A 215 9.73 14.93 -12.26
N LYS A 216 9.95 15.11 -13.57
CA LYS A 216 10.71 14.18 -14.41
C LYS A 216 12.16 14.04 -13.92
N GLU A 217 12.83 15.15 -13.63
CA GLU A 217 14.20 15.18 -13.09
C GLU A 217 14.31 14.35 -11.80
N GLU A 218 13.41 14.56 -10.84
CA GLU A 218 13.44 13.83 -9.57
C GLU A 218 13.06 12.35 -9.74
N ALA A 219 12.10 12.04 -10.61
CA ALA A 219 11.68 10.67 -10.92
C ALA A 219 12.80 9.87 -11.61
N GLU A 220 13.60 10.49 -12.46
CA GLU A 220 14.75 9.87 -13.12
C GLU A 220 16.03 9.89 -12.24
N GLY A 221 16.07 10.80 -11.26
CA GLY A 221 17.16 11.02 -10.32
C GLY A 221 16.90 10.46 -8.92
N ASN A 222 16.74 11.36 -7.94
CA ASN A 222 16.77 11.01 -6.51
C ASN A 222 15.61 10.11 -6.05
N LEU A 223 14.48 10.14 -6.76
CA LEU A 223 13.29 9.36 -6.44
C LEU A 223 13.07 8.20 -7.41
N LYS A 224 14.12 7.79 -8.14
CA LYS A 224 14.04 6.65 -9.06
C LYS A 224 13.57 5.38 -8.35
N GLY A 225 12.51 4.78 -8.88
CA GLY A 225 11.86 3.60 -8.30
C GLY A 225 10.82 3.90 -7.21
N ILE A 226 10.66 5.18 -6.83
CA ILE A 226 9.66 5.67 -5.86
C ILE A 226 8.67 6.64 -6.54
N LEU A 227 9.15 7.47 -7.46
CA LEU A 227 8.33 8.38 -8.26
C LEU A 227 8.46 8.00 -9.75
N GLY A 228 7.33 7.95 -10.45
CA GLY A 228 7.25 7.74 -11.89
C GLY A 228 6.87 9.01 -12.63
N TYR A 229 7.23 9.10 -13.91
CA TYR A 229 6.80 10.14 -14.83
C TYR A 229 6.35 9.49 -16.15
N THR A 230 5.26 9.97 -16.74
CA THR A 230 4.76 9.52 -18.05
C THR A 230 4.07 10.68 -18.76
N GLU A 231 4.11 10.67 -20.09
CA GLU A 231 3.34 11.55 -20.98
C GLU A 231 2.37 10.76 -21.87
N ASP A 232 2.28 9.45 -21.67
CA ASP A 232 1.36 8.58 -22.40
C ASP A 232 -0.07 8.79 -21.90
N ASP A 233 -1.05 8.54 -22.78
CA ASP A 233 -2.48 8.58 -22.46
C ASP A 233 -2.91 7.33 -21.65
N VAL A 234 -2.46 7.27 -20.40
CA VAL A 234 -2.66 6.14 -19.48
C VAL A 234 -4.03 6.14 -18.81
N VAL A 235 -4.49 4.94 -18.46
CA VAL A 235 -5.64 4.70 -17.57
C VAL A 235 -5.23 3.85 -16.36
N SER A 236 -6.13 3.68 -15.40
CA SER A 236 -5.78 3.04 -14.11
C SER A 236 -5.20 1.63 -14.25
N THR A 237 -5.67 0.83 -15.21
CA THR A 237 -5.22 -0.54 -15.41
C THR A 237 -3.77 -0.65 -15.85
N ASP A 238 -3.22 0.40 -16.47
CA ASP A 238 -1.84 0.41 -16.97
C ASP A 238 -0.80 0.43 -15.82
N PHE A 239 -1.25 0.77 -14.60
CA PHE A 239 -0.43 0.77 -13.39
C PHE A 239 -0.65 -0.47 -12.50
N ILE A 240 -1.43 -1.47 -12.94
CA ILE A 240 -1.60 -2.69 -12.14
C ILE A 240 -0.29 -3.46 -12.08
N GLY A 241 0.20 -3.69 -10.86
CA GLY A 241 1.48 -4.37 -10.63
C GLY A 241 2.71 -3.47 -10.81
N ASP A 242 2.52 -2.18 -11.08
CA ASP A 242 3.58 -1.18 -10.96
C ASP A 242 4.03 -1.10 -9.48
N SER A 243 5.34 -1.08 -9.27
CA SER A 243 5.95 -1.13 -7.94
C SER A 243 6.31 0.24 -7.38
N ARG A 244 6.12 1.31 -8.15
CA ARG A 244 6.38 2.70 -7.74
C ARG A 244 5.32 3.21 -6.76
#